data_AF-A0A7G6XXE9-F1
#
_entry.id   AF-A0A7G6XXE9-F1
#
_cell.length_a   1.000
_cell.length_b   1.000
_cell.length_c   1.000
_cell.angle_alpha   90.00
_cell.angle_beta   90.00
_cell.angle_gamma   90.00
#
_symmetry.space_group_name_H-M   'P 1'
#
loop_
_entity.id
_entity.type
_entity.pdbx_description
1 polymer ?
#
loop_
_entity_poly.entity_id
_entity_poly.type
_entity_poly.pdbx_seq_one_letter_code
_entity_poly.pdbx_strand_id
1 'polypeptide(L)'
;MRARLVPARREGAGGIRRSGAAVGRDARRDAAVTPIPGFDQDAFVTATLAEDLGDAGDITSAAVIPADARFVAAMNTRDAITVAGLDVAAAFFRRIDPEATIKMLVVDGTQAAPGTRLMTIEGSARALLTAERSALNTVQHLSGIATLTAHYVARIAGTGAVLLDTRKTLPGLRHLEKYATRTGGAQNHRMGLWDAAMIKDNHVAVAGSVGEAVRRALAAGIAEVIVEVDRVDQIEPALAAGATRLLLDNMPPAVLRGAVTLVGGRVPTEASGGVNLDTIRAIAEAGVDFISVGRLTQSAPAADIGLDFALI
;
A
#
# COMPACT_ATOMS: atom_id res chain seq x y z
N MET A 1 -46.00 -53.52 -24.63
CA MET A 1 -47.13 -53.54 -25.58
C MET A 1 -47.58 -52.09 -25.81
N ARG A 2 -47.24 -51.58 -26.99
CA ARG A 2 -47.45 -50.27 -27.66
C ARG A 2 -48.32 -49.16 -27.01
N ALA A 3 -47.73 -47.97 -26.87
CA ALA A 3 -48.41 -46.66 -26.94
C ALA A 3 -47.50 -45.67 -27.71
N ARG A 4 -47.65 -45.60 -29.04
CA ARG A 4 -48.20 -44.47 -29.85
C ARG A 4 -47.40 -43.16 -29.79
N LEU A 5 -46.65 -42.94 -30.88
CA LEU A 5 -46.07 -41.69 -31.36
C LEU A 5 -47.16 -40.64 -31.69
N VAL A 6 -46.81 -39.36 -31.50
CA VAL A 6 -47.46 -38.18 -32.10
C VAL A 6 -46.39 -37.46 -32.96
N PRO A 7 -46.71 -36.97 -34.18
CA PRO A 7 -45.71 -36.57 -35.16
C PRO A 7 -45.30 -35.09 -35.08
N ALA A 8 -44.12 -34.84 -35.66
CA ALA A 8 -43.50 -33.54 -35.88
C ALA A 8 -44.25 -32.66 -36.90
N ARG A 9 -44.12 -31.33 -36.76
CA ARG A 9 -44.27 -30.37 -37.86
C ARG A 9 -43.04 -29.46 -37.91
N ARG A 10 -42.50 -29.32 -39.13
CA ARG A 10 -41.39 -28.46 -39.53
C ARG A 10 -41.90 -27.12 -40.08
N GLU A 11 -41.08 -26.10 -39.81
CA GLU A 11 -40.62 -25.00 -40.67
C GLU A 11 -41.62 -24.01 -41.29
N GLY A 12 -41.41 -22.74 -40.93
CA GLY A 12 -41.74 -21.56 -41.72
C GLY A 12 -40.62 -20.52 -41.57
N ALA A 13 -39.83 -20.36 -42.62
CA ALA A 13 -38.73 -19.39 -42.72
C ALA A 13 -39.27 -17.97 -42.99
N GLY A 14 -38.64 -16.96 -42.39
CA GLY A 14 -38.89 -15.55 -42.68
C GLY A 14 -37.71 -14.71 -42.17
N GLY A 15 -36.74 -14.46 -43.05
CA GLY A 15 -35.59 -13.62 -42.75
C GLY A 15 -35.91 -12.13 -42.83
N ILE A 16 -35.28 -11.35 -41.96
CA ILE A 16 -35.08 -9.91 -42.18
C ILE A 16 -33.62 -9.56 -41.87
N ARG A 17 -33.02 -8.82 -42.80
CA ARG A 17 -31.62 -8.40 -42.83
C ARG A 17 -31.37 -7.20 -41.91
N ARG A 18 -30.11 -7.15 -41.45
CA ARG A 18 -29.29 -6.03 -40.94
C ARG A 18 -29.88 -4.61 -41.06
N SER A 19 -29.77 -3.87 -39.97
CA SER A 19 -29.26 -2.49 -40.01
C SER A 19 -28.40 -2.26 -38.77
N GLY A 20 -27.18 -1.78 -38.99
CA GLY A 20 -26.29 -1.33 -37.93
C GLY A 20 -26.43 0.18 -37.73
N ALA A 21 -26.19 0.65 -36.51
CA ALA A 21 -25.58 1.95 -36.25
C ALA A 21 -25.15 2.06 -34.77
N ALA A 22 -23.85 2.31 -34.59
CA ALA A 22 -23.22 3.12 -33.55
C ALA A 22 -23.36 2.72 -32.07
N VAL A 23 -22.41 1.91 -31.59
CA VAL A 23 -21.89 1.93 -30.22
C VAL A 23 -20.36 1.83 -30.36
N GLY A 24 -19.50 2.65 -29.77
CA GLY A 24 -19.68 3.84 -28.95
C GLY A 24 -18.46 4.73 -29.16
N ARG A 25 -18.57 6.00 -28.78
CA ARG A 25 -17.40 6.89 -28.72
C ARG A 25 -16.51 6.38 -27.59
N ASP A 26 -15.31 5.99 -27.96
CA ASP A 26 -14.23 5.62 -27.06
C ASP A 26 -13.85 6.85 -26.23
N ALA A 27 -14.41 6.93 -25.03
CA ALA A 27 -14.02 7.93 -24.05
C ALA A 27 -12.69 7.46 -23.47
N ARG A 28 -11.60 8.03 -23.99
CA ARG A 28 -10.32 8.10 -23.30
C ARG A 28 -10.55 8.75 -21.94
N ARG A 29 -10.86 7.94 -20.94
CA ARG A 29 -10.60 8.30 -19.54
C ARG A 29 -9.14 7.98 -19.33
N ASP A 30 -8.28 8.97 -19.57
CA ASP A 30 -7.02 9.03 -18.86
C ASP A 30 -7.39 8.93 -17.38
N ALA A 31 -7.15 7.77 -16.77
CA ALA A 31 -7.35 7.60 -15.35
C ALA A 31 -6.46 8.64 -14.68
N ALA A 32 -7.08 9.64 -14.06
CA ALA A 32 -6.35 10.73 -13.43
C ALA A 32 -5.37 10.12 -12.42
N VAL A 33 -4.08 10.36 -12.64
CA VAL A 33 -3.00 10.04 -11.69
C VAL A 33 -3.45 10.59 -10.35
N THR A 34 -3.59 9.73 -9.34
CA THR A 34 -3.92 10.20 -8.01
C THR A 34 -2.62 10.54 -7.31
N PRO A 35 -2.24 11.83 -7.19
CA PRO A 35 -0.96 12.19 -6.61
C PRO A 35 -0.90 11.73 -5.15
N ILE A 36 0.25 11.18 -4.75
CA ILE A 36 0.52 10.83 -3.35
C ILE A 36 0.80 12.13 -2.60
N PRO A 37 -0.04 12.55 -1.63
CA PRO A 37 0.14 13.83 -0.97
C PRO A 37 1.49 13.92 -0.24
N GLY A 38 2.22 15.01 -0.44
CA GLY A 38 3.53 15.24 0.18
C GLY A 38 4.69 14.47 -0.46
N PHE A 39 4.47 13.77 -1.58
CA PHE A 39 5.49 13.04 -2.31
C PHE A 39 5.82 13.72 -3.65
N ASP A 40 7.10 14.04 -3.85
CA ASP A 40 7.62 14.53 -5.13
C ASP A 40 7.99 13.35 -6.03
N GLN A 41 7.04 12.96 -6.89
CA GLN A 41 7.22 11.82 -7.79
C GLN A 41 8.31 12.07 -8.83
N ASP A 42 8.41 13.28 -9.37
CA ASP A 42 9.36 13.58 -10.43
C ASP A 42 10.80 13.58 -9.91
N ALA A 43 11.01 14.12 -8.70
CA ALA A 43 12.30 14.06 -8.02
C ALA A 43 12.71 12.61 -7.69
N PHE A 44 11.78 11.79 -7.20
CA PHE A 44 12.02 10.37 -6.93
C PHE A 44 12.40 9.61 -8.20
N VAL A 45 11.58 9.71 -9.25
CA VAL A 45 11.82 9.03 -10.53
C VAL A 45 13.16 9.46 -11.14
N THR A 46 13.46 10.76 -11.11
CA THR A 46 14.73 11.28 -11.63
C THR A 46 15.92 10.75 -10.85
N ALA A 47 15.86 10.75 -9.51
CA ALA A 47 16.95 10.26 -8.67
C ALA A 47 17.16 8.74 -8.85
N THR A 48 16.08 7.96 -8.88
CA THR A 48 16.16 6.51 -9.04
C THR A 48 16.66 6.11 -10.43
N LEU A 49 16.27 6.82 -11.50
CA LEU A 49 16.83 6.57 -12.83
C LEU A 49 18.32 6.98 -12.90
N ALA A 50 18.70 8.08 -12.26
CA ALA A 50 20.10 8.52 -12.24
C ALA A 50 21.00 7.50 -11.53
N GLU A 51 20.51 6.84 -10.47
CA GLU A 51 21.21 5.74 -9.80
C GLU A 51 21.51 4.58 -10.76
N ASP A 52 20.52 4.15 -11.55
CA ASP A 52 20.62 2.96 -12.40
C ASP A 52 21.36 3.23 -13.73
N LEU A 53 21.27 4.47 -14.24
CA LEU A 53 21.90 4.88 -15.51
C LEU A 53 23.37 5.26 -15.37
N GLY A 54 23.77 5.83 -14.23
CA GLY A 54 25.09 6.46 -14.07
C GLY A 54 25.40 7.47 -15.19
N ASP A 55 26.69 7.68 -15.47
CA ASP A 55 27.12 8.63 -16.51
C ASP A 55 27.04 8.05 -17.94
N ALA A 56 27.09 6.72 -18.08
CA ALA A 56 27.17 6.04 -19.37
C ALA A 56 25.80 5.68 -19.98
N GLY A 57 24.74 5.68 -19.17
CA GLY A 57 23.42 5.20 -19.56
C GLY A 57 23.36 3.68 -19.72
N ASP A 58 22.28 3.19 -20.34
CA ASP A 58 22.09 1.77 -20.64
C ASP A 58 22.94 1.34 -21.86
N ILE A 59 24.20 1.00 -21.59
CA ILE A 59 25.17 0.57 -22.60
C ILE A 59 24.74 -0.70 -23.34
N THR A 60 23.95 -1.57 -22.69
CA THR A 60 23.54 -2.84 -23.28
C THR A 60 22.48 -2.58 -24.34
N SER A 61 21.39 -1.90 -23.98
CA SER A 61 20.32 -1.54 -24.92
C SER A 61 20.84 -0.68 -26.07
N ALA A 62 21.76 0.26 -25.78
CA ALA A 62 22.39 1.09 -26.81
C ALA A 62 23.20 0.27 -27.84
N ALA A 63 23.87 -0.80 -27.40
CA ALA A 63 24.73 -1.62 -28.24
C ALA A 63 23.98 -2.67 -29.06
N VAL A 64 22.95 -3.30 -28.49
CA VAL A 64 22.36 -4.52 -29.08
C VAL A 64 20.96 -4.37 -29.67
N ILE A 65 20.27 -3.24 -29.41
CA ILE A 65 18.89 -3.04 -29.84
C ILE A 65 18.85 -1.98 -30.94
N PRO A 66 18.19 -2.20 -32.09
CA PRO A 66 18.03 -1.16 -33.11
C PRO A 66 17.35 0.11 -32.54
N ALA A 67 17.77 1.29 -33.00
CA ALA A 67 17.27 2.56 -32.47
C ALA A 67 15.78 2.81 -32.76
N ASP A 68 15.27 2.21 -33.83
CA ASP A 68 13.89 2.29 -34.32
C ASP A 68 13.01 1.12 -33.83
N ALA A 69 13.57 0.15 -33.10
CA ALA A 69 12.81 -0.96 -32.56
C ALA A 69 11.76 -0.49 -31.53
N ARG A 70 10.56 -1.05 -31.63
CA ARG A 70 9.42 -0.78 -30.71
C ARG A 70 8.85 -2.09 -30.18
N PHE A 71 8.45 -2.12 -28.91
CA PHE A 71 7.83 -3.29 -28.26
C PHE A 71 6.46 -2.93 -27.68
N VAL A 72 5.60 -3.94 -27.56
CA VAL A 72 4.55 -3.95 -26.53
C VAL A 72 5.05 -4.79 -25.35
N ALA A 73 5.08 -4.19 -24.17
CA ALA A 73 5.33 -4.85 -22.91
C ALA A 73 4.03 -5.01 -22.11
N ALA A 74 3.92 -6.13 -21.39
CA ALA A 74 2.84 -6.39 -20.45
C ALA A 74 3.43 -6.60 -19.05
N MET A 75 3.01 -5.77 -18.11
CA MET A 75 3.37 -5.95 -16.70
C MET A 75 2.39 -6.93 -16.05
N ASN A 76 2.87 -8.06 -15.55
CA ASN A 76 2.05 -9.14 -15.01
C ASN A 76 2.49 -9.52 -13.61
N THR A 77 1.55 -9.75 -12.70
CA THR A 77 1.87 -10.35 -11.37
C THR A 77 2.00 -11.86 -11.49
N ARG A 78 2.97 -12.44 -10.78
CA ARG A 78 3.14 -13.89 -10.63
C ARG A 78 2.61 -14.39 -9.27
N ASP A 79 2.47 -13.48 -8.32
CA ASP A 79 1.85 -13.73 -7.02
C ASP A 79 0.38 -13.27 -6.98
N ALA A 80 -0.36 -13.77 -5.98
CA ALA A 80 -1.60 -13.15 -5.54
C ALA A 80 -1.28 -11.92 -4.69
N ILE A 81 -1.71 -10.74 -5.13
CA ILE A 81 -1.28 -9.46 -4.55
C ILE A 81 -2.44 -8.49 -4.33
N THR A 82 -2.23 -7.54 -3.43
CA THR A 82 -2.91 -6.24 -3.47
C THR A 82 -2.00 -5.27 -4.23
N VAL A 83 -2.49 -4.75 -5.35
CA VAL A 83 -1.72 -3.91 -6.26
C VAL A 83 -1.49 -2.53 -5.66
N ALA A 84 -0.25 -2.03 -5.70
CA ALA A 84 0.08 -0.66 -5.30
C ALA A 84 1.30 -0.12 -6.05
N GLY A 85 1.27 1.17 -6.41
CA GLY A 85 2.39 1.88 -7.02
C GLY A 85 2.39 1.87 -8.54
N LEU A 86 1.28 1.50 -9.19
CA LEU A 86 1.23 1.39 -10.64
C LEU A 86 1.46 2.72 -11.37
N ASP A 87 0.92 3.82 -10.85
CA ASP A 87 1.14 5.16 -11.42
C ASP A 87 2.61 5.61 -11.30
N VAL A 88 3.27 5.26 -10.19
CA VAL A 88 4.70 5.53 -9.97
C VAL A 88 5.55 4.70 -10.94
N ALA A 89 5.20 3.42 -11.14
CA ALA A 89 5.86 2.58 -12.15
C ALA A 89 5.70 3.14 -13.57
N ALA A 90 4.50 3.60 -13.93
CA ALA A 90 4.24 4.23 -15.22
C ALA A 90 5.07 5.52 -15.43
N ALA A 91 5.35 6.27 -14.36
CA ALA A 91 6.15 7.49 -14.43
C ALA A 91 7.60 7.26 -14.89
N PHE A 92 8.21 6.12 -14.54
CA PHE A 92 9.54 5.74 -15.04
C PHE A 92 9.56 5.58 -16.56
N PHE A 93 8.56 4.88 -17.12
CA PHE A 93 8.46 4.70 -18.57
C PHE A 93 8.23 6.03 -19.29
N ARG A 94 7.30 6.87 -18.79
CA ARG A 94 7.04 8.20 -19.38
C ARG A 94 8.25 9.13 -19.30
N ARG A 95 9.10 8.97 -18.28
CA ARG A 95 10.31 9.79 -18.11
C ARG A 95 11.35 9.51 -19.19
N ILE A 96 11.51 8.24 -19.59
CA ILE A 96 12.49 7.83 -20.61
C ILE A 96 11.90 7.93 -22.02
N ASP A 97 10.63 7.57 -22.22
CA ASP A 97 9.90 7.69 -23.49
C ASP A 97 8.59 8.47 -23.30
N PRO A 98 8.60 9.80 -23.52
CA PRO A 98 7.41 10.64 -23.40
C PRO A 98 6.27 10.28 -24.38
N GLU A 99 6.59 9.59 -25.48
CA GLU A 99 5.64 9.15 -26.50
C GLU A 99 5.10 7.74 -26.23
N ALA A 100 5.54 7.08 -25.14
CA ALA A 100 5.07 5.77 -24.77
C ALA A 100 3.56 5.78 -24.47
N THR A 101 2.84 4.85 -25.08
CA THR A 101 1.42 4.63 -24.80
C THR A 101 1.29 3.63 -23.67
N ILE A 102 0.84 4.10 -22.50
CA ILE A 102 0.63 3.27 -21.31
C ILE A 102 -0.86 3.13 -21.06
N LYS A 103 -1.33 1.88 -20.94
CA LYS A 103 -2.70 1.55 -20.57
C LYS A 103 -2.72 0.79 -19.26
N MET A 104 -3.25 1.44 -18.23
CA MET A 104 -3.54 0.81 -16.94
C MET A 104 -4.72 -0.15 -17.10
N LEU A 105 -4.56 -1.42 -16.73
CA LEU A 105 -5.64 -2.41 -16.76
C LEU A 105 -6.23 -2.66 -15.38
N VAL A 106 -5.46 -2.35 -14.34
CA VAL A 106 -5.82 -2.48 -12.93
C VAL A 106 -5.52 -1.16 -12.24
N VAL A 107 -6.26 -0.86 -11.17
CA VAL A 107 -6.01 0.30 -10.29
C VAL A 107 -5.44 -0.15 -8.95
N ASP A 108 -4.63 0.70 -8.32
CA ASP A 108 -4.09 0.44 -6.98
C ASP A 108 -5.21 0.16 -5.96
N GLY A 109 -4.96 -0.78 -5.06
CA GLY A 109 -5.94 -1.33 -4.10
C GLY A 109 -6.67 -2.57 -4.61
N THR A 110 -6.57 -2.88 -5.91
CA THR A 110 -7.18 -4.10 -6.47
C THR A 110 -6.46 -5.35 -5.99
N GLN A 111 -7.21 -6.39 -5.63
CA GLN A 111 -6.66 -7.73 -5.44
C GLN A 111 -6.51 -8.43 -6.79
N ALA A 112 -5.30 -8.85 -7.13
CA ALA A 112 -4.97 -9.49 -8.40
C ALA A 112 -4.44 -10.91 -8.17
N ALA A 113 -4.92 -11.86 -8.97
CA ALA A 113 -4.44 -13.24 -8.95
C ALA A 113 -3.17 -13.41 -9.80
N PRO A 114 -2.37 -14.48 -9.59
CA PRO A 114 -1.26 -14.82 -10.47
C PRO A 114 -1.66 -14.83 -11.95
N GLY A 115 -0.80 -14.29 -12.82
CA GLY A 115 -1.03 -14.14 -14.26
C GLY A 115 -1.89 -12.94 -14.64
N THR A 116 -2.37 -12.14 -13.68
CA THR A 116 -3.13 -10.92 -13.99
C THR A 116 -2.21 -9.88 -14.64
N ARG A 117 -2.66 -9.33 -15.77
CA ARG A 117 -2.01 -8.20 -16.43
C ARG A 117 -2.42 -6.89 -15.77
N LEU A 118 -1.43 -6.16 -15.27
CA LEU A 118 -1.61 -4.92 -14.50
C LEU A 118 -1.63 -3.69 -15.41
N MET A 119 -0.72 -3.63 -16.38
CA MET A 119 -0.68 -2.59 -17.41
C MET A 119 -0.02 -3.09 -18.70
N THR A 120 -0.26 -2.38 -19.80
CA THR A 120 0.47 -2.55 -21.07
C THR A 120 1.19 -1.26 -21.43
N ILE A 121 2.39 -1.38 -21.98
CA ILE A 121 3.22 -0.26 -22.40
C ILE A 121 3.67 -0.50 -23.84
N GLU A 122 3.46 0.45 -24.73
CA GLU A 122 3.97 0.45 -26.10
C GLU A 122 4.91 1.64 -26.30
N GLY A 123 6.14 1.40 -26.76
CA GLY A 123 7.14 2.45 -26.89
C GLY A 123 8.45 1.98 -27.52
N SER A 124 9.48 2.82 -27.44
CA SER A 124 10.84 2.48 -27.85
C SER A 124 11.37 1.29 -27.06
N ALA A 125 11.85 0.26 -27.75
CA ALA A 125 12.38 -0.95 -27.12
C ALA A 125 13.53 -0.64 -26.15
N ARG A 126 14.45 0.26 -26.55
CA ARG A 126 15.55 0.72 -25.70
C ARG A 126 15.01 1.39 -24.44
N ALA A 127 14.07 2.33 -24.58
CA ALA A 127 13.52 3.07 -23.45
C ALA A 127 12.79 2.18 -22.44
N LEU A 128 11.97 1.24 -22.93
CA LEU A 128 11.22 0.34 -22.05
C LEU A 128 12.14 -0.57 -21.24
N LEU A 129 13.19 -1.11 -21.86
CA LEU A 129 14.18 -1.95 -21.16
C LEU A 129 15.01 -1.14 -20.16
N THR A 130 15.37 0.09 -20.51
CA THR A 130 16.08 1.00 -19.59
C THR A 130 15.24 1.34 -18.36
N ALA A 131 13.93 1.59 -18.51
CA ALA A 131 13.06 1.94 -17.39
C ALA A 131 12.58 0.74 -16.54
N GLU A 132 12.72 -0.48 -17.07
CA GLU A 132 12.09 -1.70 -16.54
C GLU A 132 12.42 -1.90 -15.06
N ARG A 133 13.70 -1.87 -14.69
CA ARG A 133 14.14 -2.32 -13.37
C ARG A 133 13.71 -1.35 -12.27
N SER A 134 13.85 -0.05 -12.49
CA SER A 134 13.37 0.98 -11.57
C SER A 134 11.85 0.89 -11.36
N ALA A 135 11.09 0.69 -12.44
CA ALA A 135 9.65 0.54 -12.39
C ALA A 135 9.22 -0.73 -11.63
N LEU A 136 9.82 -1.89 -11.95
CA LEU A 136 9.52 -3.16 -11.32
C LEU A 136 9.87 -3.15 -9.83
N ASN A 137 11.08 -2.74 -9.46
CA ASN A 137 11.50 -2.69 -8.05
C ASN A 137 10.53 -1.84 -7.21
N THR A 138 10.07 -0.72 -7.77
CA THR A 138 9.10 0.16 -7.09
C THR A 138 7.74 -0.51 -6.90
N VAL A 139 7.11 -1.01 -7.97
CA VAL A 139 5.77 -1.62 -7.85
C VAL A 139 5.78 -2.93 -7.06
N GLN A 140 6.85 -3.71 -7.16
CA GLN A 140 7.04 -4.95 -6.39
C GLN A 140 7.13 -4.65 -4.88
N HIS A 141 7.91 -3.64 -4.48
CA HIS A 141 8.03 -3.20 -3.09
C HIS A 141 6.68 -2.74 -2.54
N LEU A 142 6.01 -1.83 -3.24
CA LEU A 142 4.76 -1.24 -2.78
C LEU A 142 3.61 -2.26 -2.77
N SER A 143 3.49 -3.09 -3.79
CA SER A 143 2.50 -4.18 -3.82
C SER A 143 2.79 -5.22 -2.72
N GLY A 144 4.05 -5.49 -2.40
CA GLY A 144 4.44 -6.35 -1.28
C GLY A 144 3.94 -5.81 0.07
N ILE A 145 4.15 -4.52 0.33
CA ILE A 145 3.64 -3.83 1.53
C ILE A 145 2.11 -3.87 1.58
N ALA A 146 1.43 -3.50 0.50
CA ALA A 146 -0.03 -3.49 0.44
C ALA A 146 -0.62 -4.89 0.66
N THR A 147 0.00 -5.92 0.07
CA THR A 147 -0.39 -7.33 0.24
C THR A 147 -0.23 -7.79 1.68
N LEU A 148 0.93 -7.56 2.30
CA LEU A 148 1.15 -7.92 3.69
C LEU A 148 0.15 -7.19 4.61
N THR A 149 -0.09 -5.91 4.35
CA THR A 149 -1.05 -5.10 5.10
C THR A 149 -2.46 -5.67 5.01
N ALA A 150 -2.92 -6.03 3.81
CA ALA A 150 -4.23 -6.64 3.60
C ALA A 150 -4.38 -7.96 4.38
N HIS A 151 -3.30 -8.76 4.49
CA HIS A 151 -3.31 -9.96 5.33
C HIS A 151 -3.52 -9.61 6.81
N TYR A 152 -2.81 -8.62 7.37
CA TYR A 152 -3.02 -8.20 8.76
C TYR A 152 -4.44 -7.65 9.00
N VAL A 153 -4.96 -6.83 8.08
CA VAL A 153 -6.34 -6.31 8.16
C VAL A 153 -7.34 -7.46 8.18
N ALA A 154 -7.17 -8.45 7.30
CA ALA A 154 -8.04 -9.63 7.28
C ALA A 154 -7.98 -10.43 8.59
N ARG A 155 -6.80 -10.53 9.23
CA ARG A 155 -6.65 -11.22 10.52
C ARG A 155 -7.44 -10.58 11.65
N ILE A 156 -7.63 -9.25 11.63
CA ILE A 156 -8.34 -8.52 12.69
C ILE A 156 -9.79 -8.17 12.33
N ALA A 157 -10.28 -8.62 11.17
CA ALA A 157 -11.65 -8.36 10.75
C ALA A 157 -12.68 -8.81 11.82
N GLY A 158 -13.65 -7.95 12.08
CA GLY A 158 -14.71 -8.18 13.08
C GLY A 158 -14.35 -7.85 14.53
N THR A 159 -13.11 -7.45 14.82
CA THR A 159 -12.70 -7.08 16.19
C THR A 159 -12.93 -5.60 16.53
N GLY A 160 -13.09 -4.75 15.51
CA GLY A 160 -13.19 -3.29 15.67
C GLY A 160 -11.83 -2.58 15.69
N ALA A 161 -10.73 -3.30 15.89
CA ALA A 161 -9.39 -2.73 15.88
C ALA A 161 -8.98 -2.24 14.49
N VAL A 162 -8.26 -1.12 14.43
CA VAL A 162 -7.70 -0.54 13.22
C VAL A 162 -6.19 -0.78 13.16
N LEU A 163 -5.72 -1.30 12.02
CA LEU A 163 -4.30 -1.50 11.79
C LEU A 163 -3.61 -0.17 11.46
N LEU A 164 -2.47 0.09 12.10
CA LEU A 164 -1.63 1.25 11.86
C LEU A 164 -0.23 0.85 11.34
N ASP A 165 0.30 1.68 10.45
CA ASP A 165 1.71 1.64 10.08
C ASP A 165 2.62 2.28 11.16
N THR A 166 3.91 2.49 10.85
CA THR A 166 4.83 3.18 11.77
C THR A 166 5.80 4.10 11.02
N ARG A 167 6.78 4.66 11.74
CA ARG A 167 7.96 5.34 11.17
C ARG A 167 9.13 4.38 10.88
N LYS A 168 8.97 3.07 11.13
CA LYS A 168 9.97 2.04 10.79
C LYS A 168 9.85 1.73 9.29
N THR A 169 10.34 2.66 8.50
CA THR A 169 10.25 2.68 7.03
C THR A 169 11.64 2.59 6.44
N LEU A 170 11.77 2.16 5.19
CA LEU A 170 13.04 2.33 4.49
C LEU A 170 13.37 3.83 4.35
N PRO A 171 14.63 4.26 4.59
CA PRO A 171 15.02 5.66 4.43
C PRO A 171 14.69 6.17 3.01
N GLY A 172 14.17 7.40 2.91
CA GLY A 172 13.77 8.00 1.63
C GLY A 172 12.40 7.56 1.10
N LEU A 173 11.88 6.39 1.48
CA LEU A 173 10.65 5.82 0.87
C LEU A 173 9.36 6.04 1.68
N ARG A 174 9.43 6.77 2.79
CA ARG A 174 8.32 6.85 3.77
C ARG A 174 6.96 7.19 3.18
N HIS A 175 6.87 8.19 2.30
CA HIS A 175 5.58 8.56 1.72
C HIS A 175 5.00 7.45 0.84
N LEU A 176 5.84 6.76 0.07
CA LEU A 176 5.45 5.63 -0.77
C LEU A 176 5.02 4.43 0.09
N GLU A 177 5.79 4.08 1.11
CA GLU A 177 5.47 2.94 1.98
C GLU A 177 4.19 3.17 2.77
N LYS A 178 4.00 4.37 3.31
CA LYS A 178 2.75 4.74 3.99
C LYS A 178 1.57 4.76 3.01
N TYR A 179 1.78 5.24 1.78
CA TYR A 179 0.79 5.09 0.71
C TYR A 179 0.40 3.62 0.51
N ALA A 180 1.38 2.71 0.37
CA ALA A 180 1.13 1.29 0.17
C ALA A 180 0.39 0.64 1.36
N THR A 181 0.71 1.01 2.60
CA THR A 181 -0.06 0.51 3.77
C THR A 181 -1.52 0.95 3.73
N ARG A 182 -1.82 2.20 3.36
CA ARG A 182 -3.22 2.63 3.18
C ARG A 182 -3.92 1.88 2.05
N THR A 183 -3.21 1.68 0.93
CA THR A 183 -3.72 0.90 -0.20
C THR A 183 -4.04 -0.54 0.21
N GLY A 184 -3.28 -1.12 1.14
CA GLY A 184 -3.57 -2.42 1.76
C GLY A 184 -4.62 -2.41 2.89
N GLY A 185 -5.20 -1.26 3.24
CA GLY A 185 -6.30 -1.13 4.20
C GLY A 185 -5.92 -0.72 5.63
N ALA A 186 -4.66 -0.38 5.89
CA ALA A 186 -4.28 0.23 7.18
C ALA A 186 -4.61 1.74 7.19
N GLN A 187 -4.52 2.35 8.38
CA GLN A 187 -4.44 3.81 8.50
C GLN A 187 -3.01 4.24 8.83
N ASN A 188 -2.65 5.45 8.42
CA ASN A 188 -1.35 5.99 8.75
C ASN A 188 -1.33 6.45 10.21
N HIS A 189 -0.39 5.93 10.99
CA HIS A 189 0.10 6.64 12.16
C HIS A 189 0.81 7.94 11.69
N ARG A 190 1.17 8.84 12.61
CA ARG A 190 2.01 10.03 12.34
C ARG A 190 3.09 9.79 11.26
N MET A 191 3.15 10.69 10.29
CA MET A 191 4.09 10.72 9.19
C MET A 191 5.52 10.89 9.68
N GLY A 192 5.73 11.74 10.70
CA GLY A 192 7.07 12.18 11.08
C GLY A 192 7.20 12.52 12.56
N LEU A 193 8.21 13.34 12.85
CA LEU A 193 8.41 13.90 14.20
C LEU A 193 7.63 15.22 14.39
N TRP A 194 6.98 15.72 13.34
CA TRP A 194 6.41 17.06 13.28
C TRP A 194 4.90 17.12 13.42
N ASP A 195 4.19 16.01 13.20
CA ASP A 195 2.72 15.99 13.08
C ASP A 195 2.00 15.42 14.31
N ALA A 196 2.70 14.71 15.20
CA ALA A 196 2.20 14.34 16.52
C ALA A 196 3.35 14.10 17.51
N ALA A 197 3.15 14.45 18.79
CA ALA A 197 4.04 14.04 19.86
C ALA A 197 3.84 12.56 20.18
N MET A 198 4.96 11.84 20.34
CA MET A 198 4.98 10.47 20.84
C MET A 198 6.01 10.42 21.96
N ILE A 199 5.53 10.48 23.19
CA ILE A 199 6.33 10.40 24.39
C ILE A 199 6.64 8.93 24.66
N LYS A 200 7.91 8.64 24.94
CA LYS A 200 8.47 7.30 25.17
C LYS A 200 9.25 7.30 26.48
N ASP A 201 9.62 6.12 26.94
CA ASP A 201 10.52 5.88 28.07
C ASP A 201 11.72 6.85 28.16
N ASN A 202 12.42 7.06 27.05
CA ASN A 202 13.58 7.93 26.95
C ASN A 202 13.23 9.40 27.20
N HIS A 203 12.07 9.85 26.72
CA HIS A 203 11.59 11.20 26.96
C HIS A 203 11.15 11.38 28.42
N VAL A 204 10.47 10.37 28.97
CA VAL A 204 10.02 10.34 30.37
C VAL A 204 11.21 10.38 31.33
N ALA A 205 12.27 9.62 31.05
CA ALA A 205 13.49 9.59 31.85
C ALA A 205 14.15 10.98 31.97
N VAL A 206 14.15 11.75 30.88
CA VAL A 206 14.73 13.11 30.85
C VAL A 206 13.76 14.16 31.41
N ALA A 207 12.46 14.02 31.15
CA ALA A 207 11.43 14.95 31.66
C ALA A 207 11.10 14.73 33.15
N GLY A 208 11.53 13.61 33.74
CA GLY A 208 11.37 13.25 35.14
C GLY A 208 10.12 12.43 35.47
N SER A 209 9.02 12.62 34.75
CA SER A 209 7.83 11.75 34.87
C SER A 209 6.94 11.78 33.63
N VAL A 210 6.05 10.79 33.51
CA VAL A 210 5.05 10.72 32.43
C VAL A 210 4.17 11.97 32.43
N GLY A 211 3.62 12.33 33.59
CA GLY A 211 2.73 13.49 33.69
C GLY A 211 3.44 14.81 33.39
N GLU A 212 4.72 14.96 33.76
CA GLU A 212 5.51 16.15 33.40
C GLU A 212 5.79 16.22 31.90
N ALA A 213 6.16 15.09 31.27
CA ALA A 213 6.38 15.04 29.83
C ALA A 213 5.13 15.46 29.03
N VAL A 214 3.96 14.94 29.42
CA VAL A 214 2.68 15.28 28.79
C VAL A 214 2.34 16.76 28.99
N ARG A 215 2.44 17.28 30.22
CA ARG A 215 2.17 18.70 30.49
C ARG A 215 3.06 19.63 29.68
N ARG A 216 4.35 19.29 29.50
CA ARG A 216 5.26 20.06 28.64
C ARG A 216 4.84 20.05 27.18
N ALA A 217 4.43 18.90 26.65
CA ALA A 217 3.96 18.80 25.27
C ALA A 217 2.69 19.65 25.03
N LEU A 218 1.73 19.60 25.96
CA LEU A 218 0.51 20.41 25.89
C LEU A 218 0.80 21.92 26.04
N ALA A 219 1.70 22.29 26.96
CA ALA A 219 2.12 23.68 27.13
C ALA A 219 2.84 24.25 25.89
N ALA A 220 3.45 23.38 25.07
CA ALA A 220 4.01 23.74 23.78
C ALA A 220 2.97 23.85 22.64
N GLY A 221 1.68 23.65 22.93
CA GLY A 221 0.59 23.78 21.96
C GLY A 221 0.40 22.56 21.05
N ILE A 222 0.97 21.39 21.40
CA ILE A 222 0.83 20.18 20.59
C ILE A 222 -0.54 19.55 20.85
N ALA A 223 -1.35 19.39 19.79
CA ALA A 223 -2.71 18.90 19.89
C ALA A 223 -2.81 17.37 20.07
N GLU A 224 -1.96 16.58 19.39
CA GLU A 224 -1.94 15.13 19.52
C GLU A 224 -0.70 14.69 20.33
N VAL A 225 -0.94 14.17 21.54
CA VAL A 225 0.07 13.70 22.47
C VAL A 225 -0.17 12.22 22.78
N ILE A 226 0.57 11.37 22.08
CA ILE A 226 0.55 9.93 22.26
C ILE A 226 1.60 9.57 23.31
N VAL A 227 1.24 8.74 24.28
CA VAL A 227 2.15 8.29 25.33
C VAL A 227 2.31 6.78 25.27
N GLU A 228 3.55 6.33 25.05
CA GLU A 228 3.95 4.93 25.18
C GLU A 228 4.04 4.57 26.66
N VAL A 229 3.29 3.54 27.05
CA VAL A 229 3.27 2.98 28.40
C VAL A 229 3.67 1.52 28.36
N ASP A 230 4.71 1.17 29.12
CA ASP A 230 5.22 -0.20 29.27
C ASP A 230 4.70 -0.86 30.54
N ARG A 231 4.14 -0.08 31.47
CA ARG A 231 3.56 -0.55 32.73
C ARG A 231 2.21 0.09 33.00
N VAL A 232 1.32 -0.69 33.62
CA VAL A 232 -0.06 -0.28 33.93
C VAL A 232 -0.10 0.94 34.88
N ASP A 233 0.89 1.10 35.77
CA ASP A 233 0.97 2.23 36.71
C ASP A 233 1.22 3.59 36.03
N GLN A 234 1.65 3.60 34.77
CA GLN A 234 1.85 4.82 33.98
C GLN A 234 0.57 5.36 33.33
N ILE A 235 -0.49 4.54 33.25
CA ILE A 235 -1.74 4.88 32.56
C ILE A 235 -2.41 6.10 33.21
N GLU A 236 -2.69 6.04 34.52
CA GLU A 236 -3.39 7.13 35.20
C GLU A 236 -2.59 8.45 35.19
N PRO A 237 -1.27 8.47 35.46
CA PRO A 237 -0.45 9.67 35.30
C PRO A 237 -0.50 10.28 33.89
N ALA A 238 -0.53 9.47 32.83
CA ALA A 238 -0.65 9.95 31.46
C ALA A 238 -2.02 10.57 31.19
N LEU A 239 -3.10 9.90 31.61
CA LEU A 239 -4.47 10.36 31.44
C LEU A 239 -4.74 11.64 32.22
N ALA A 240 -4.36 11.69 33.50
CA ALA A 240 -4.53 12.86 34.35
C ALA A 240 -3.78 14.10 33.82
N ALA A 241 -2.67 13.90 33.11
CA ALA A 241 -1.90 14.97 32.50
C ALA A 241 -2.45 15.44 31.13
N GLY A 242 -3.42 14.72 30.55
CA GLY A 242 -4.06 15.10 29.28
C GLY A 242 -3.48 14.45 28.03
N ALA A 243 -2.88 13.26 28.13
CA ALA A 243 -2.53 12.47 26.96
C ALA A 243 -3.77 12.24 26.08
N THR A 244 -3.60 12.25 24.75
CA THR A 244 -4.73 12.09 23.80
C THR A 244 -4.87 10.68 23.26
N ARG A 245 -3.84 9.83 23.45
CA ARG A 245 -3.82 8.41 23.10
C ARG A 245 -2.79 7.70 23.96
N LEU A 246 -3.05 6.45 24.33
CA LEU A 246 -2.06 5.59 24.99
C LEU A 246 -1.64 4.44 24.08
N LEU A 247 -0.33 4.27 23.91
CA LEU A 247 0.26 3.12 23.25
C LEU A 247 0.75 2.14 24.33
N LEU A 248 0.12 0.98 24.42
CA LEU A 248 0.37 -0.10 25.35
C LEU A 248 1.48 -1.00 24.77
N ASP A 249 2.73 -0.81 25.20
CA ASP A 249 3.90 -1.45 24.59
C ASP A 249 4.17 -2.84 25.17
N ASN A 250 4.31 -3.83 24.28
CA ASN A 250 4.70 -5.21 24.58
C ASN A 250 3.86 -5.92 25.68
N MET A 251 2.62 -5.46 25.92
CA MET A 251 1.73 -6.08 26.89
C MET A 251 1.06 -7.33 26.29
N PRO A 252 1.04 -8.48 27.00
CA PRO A 252 0.32 -9.67 26.53
C PRO A 252 -1.21 -9.45 26.59
N PRO A 253 -2.01 -10.21 25.81
CA PRO A 253 -3.47 -9.98 25.67
C PRO A 253 -4.25 -9.88 27.00
N ALA A 254 -3.89 -10.67 28.02
CA ALA A 254 -4.53 -10.61 29.32
C ALA A 254 -4.29 -9.27 30.05
N VAL A 255 -3.07 -8.72 29.93
CA VAL A 255 -2.70 -7.42 30.51
C VAL A 255 -3.31 -6.29 29.69
N LEU A 256 -3.31 -6.40 28.36
CA LEU A 256 -3.98 -5.44 27.46
C LEU A 256 -5.45 -5.26 27.84
N ARG A 257 -6.20 -6.34 28.06
CA ARG A 257 -7.61 -6.25 28.46
C ARG A 257 -7.80 -5.48 29.77
N GLY A 258 -6.92 -5.71 30.75
CA GLY A 258 -6.92 -4.97 32.01
C GLY A 258 -6.59 -3.48 31.80
N ALA A 259 -5.59 -3.18 30.97
CA ALA A 259 -5.21 -1.82 30.62
C ALA A 259 -6.33 -1.07 29.88
N VAL A 260 -6.96 -1.69 28.87
CA VAL A 260 -8.13 -1.13 28.17
C VAL A 260 -9.27 -0.84 29.14
N THR A 261 -9.55 -1.76 30.07
CA THR A 261 -10.56 -1.56 31.13
C THR A 261 -10.21 -0.37 32.03
N LEU A 262 -8.93 -0.23 32.41
CA LEU A 262 -8.45 0.89 33.22
C LEU A 262 -8.55 2.23 32.48
N VAL A 263 -8.23 2.26 31.19
CA VAL A 263 -8.39 3.46 30.35
C VAL A 263 -9.86 3.85 30.27
N GLY A 264 -10.77 2.87 30.17
CA GLY A 264 -12.21 3.08 30.29
C GLY A 264 -12.77 4.00 29.20
N GLY A 265 -12.22 3.93 27.99
CA GLY A 265 -12.65 4.76 26.85
C GLY A 265 -12.34 6.26 26.97
N ARG A 266 -11.56 6.69 27.97
CA ARG A 266 -11.17 8.10 28.14
C ARG A 266 -10.37 8.65 26.96
N VAL A 267 -9.52 7.80 26.38
CA VAL A 267 -8.74 8.07 25.16
C VAL A 267 -8.58 6.77 24.36
N PRO A 268 -8.29 6.85 23.06
CA PRO A 268 -7.98 5.66 22.27
C PRO A 268 -6.73 4.93 22.78
N THR A 269 -6.76 3.62 22.65
CA THR A 269 -5.69 2.69 23.01
C THR A 269 -5.08 2.05 21.78
N GLU A 270 -3.76 1.93 21.78
CA GLU A 270 -2.99 1.33 20.70
C GLU A 270 -2.10 0.22 21.26
N ALA A 271 -2.14 -0.98 20.69
CA ALA A 271 -1.16 -2.02 21.01
C ALA A 271 0.03 -1.99 20.05
N SER A 272 1.23 -2.19 20.58
CA SER A 272 2.47 -2.29 19.80
C SER A 272 3.42 -3.32 20.44
N GLY A 273 4.40 -3.78 19.65
CA GLY A 273 5.47 -4.66 20.12
C GLY A 273 5.16 -6.14 19.88
N GLY A 274 6.10 -6.85 19.23
CA GLY A 274 5.98 -8.30 18.97
C GLY A 274 4.79 -8.73 18.08
N VAL A 275 4.06 -7.80 17.46
CA VAL A 275 2.87 -8.09 16.66
C VAL A 275 3.24 -8.81 15.35
N ASN A 276 2.59 -9.94 15.09
CA ASN A 276 2.71 -10.71 13.84
C ASN A 276 1.34 -11.33 13.46
N LEU A 277 1.26 -12.01 12.31
CA LEU A 277 -0.01 -12.56 11.79
C LEU A 277 -0.66 -13.61 12.71
N ASP A 278 0.14 -14.29 13.55
CA ASP A 278 -0.33 -15.29 14.51
C ASP A 278 -0.82 -14.64 15.81
N THR A 279 -0.16 -13.56 16.25
CA THR A 279 -0.47 -12.89 17.52
C THR A 279 -1.53 -11.79 17.41
N ILE A 280 -1.64 -11.13 16.25
CA ILE A 280 -2.44 -9.91 16.10
C ILE A 280 -3.92 -10.09 16.45
N ARG A 281 -4.50 -11.26 16.15
CA ARG A 281 -5.92 -11.52 16.42
C ARG A 281 -6.23 -11.45 17.92
N ALA A 282 -5.41 -12.11 18.75
CA ALA A 282 -5.61 -12.11 20.20
C ALA A 282 -5.37 -10.73 20.82
N ILE A 283 -4.47 -9.94 20.24
CA ILE A 283 -4.24 -8.54 20.61
C ILE A 283 -5.48 -7.70 20.30
N ALA A 284 -6.05 -7.86 19.10
CA ALA A 284 -7.28 -7.15 18.70
C ALA A 284 -8.48 -7.52 19.60
N GLU A 285 -8.65 -8.81 19.92
CA GLU A 285 -9.69 -9.30 20.83
C GLU A 285 -9.49 -8.86 22.30
N ALA A 286 -8.35 -8.25 22.64
CA ALA A 286 -8.17 -7.60 23.94
C ALA A 286 -8.93 -6.28 24.06
N GLY A 287 -9.44 -5.74 22.95
CA GLY A 287 -10.32 -4.56 22.91
C GLY A 287 -9.61 -3.23 22.67
N VAL A 288 -8.38 -3.25 22.14
CA VAL A 288 -7.66 -2.03 21.75
C VAL A 288 -8.25 -1.42 20.47
N ASP A 289 -8.23 -0.10 20.37
CA ASP A 289 -8.75 0.63 19.21
C ASP A 289 -7.82 0.51 17.99
N PHE A 290 -6.51 0.52 18.26
CA PHE A 290 -5.47 0.48 17.24
C PHE A 290 -4.44 -0.62 17.51
N ILE A 291 -3.80 -1.11 16.46
CA ILE A 291 -2.62 -1.97 16.55
C ILE A 291 -1.58 -1.47 15.54
N SER A 292 -0.40 -1.07 15.99
CA SER A 292 0.68 -0.64 15.09
C SER A 292 1.68 -1.75 14.82
N VAL A 293 2.03 -1.93 13.53
CA VAL A 293 2.90 -3.01 13.07
C VAL A 293 4.03 -2.46 12.22
N GLY A 294 5.24 -2.43 12.77
CA GLY A 294 6.43 -1.94 12.05
C GLY A 294 6.85 -2.81 10.88
N ARG A 295 6.55 -4.13 10.94
CA ARG A 295 6.91 -5.10 9.89
C ARG A 295 6.30 -4.75 8.52
N LEU A 296 5.16 -4.04 8.50
CA LEU A 296 4.47 -3.67 7.27
C LEU A 296 5.38 -2.90 6.32
N THR A 297 6.23 -2.01 6.82
CA THR A 297 7.08 -1.14 6.01
C THR A 297 8.55 -1.48 6.10
N GLN A 298 9.05 -1.94 7.26
CA GLN A 298 10.48 -2.22 7.41
C GLN A 298 10.94 -3.53 6.74
N SER A 299 10.03 -4.50 6.53
CA SER A 299 10.41 -5.84 6.08
C SER A 299 9.26 -6.65 5.45
N ALA A 300 8.34 -5.98 4.76
CA ALA A 300 7.42 -6.68 3.88
C ALA A 300 8.19 -7.34 2.72
N PRO A 301 7.89 -8.59 2.36
CA PRO A 301 8.46 -9.19 1.16
C PRO A 301 7.93 -8.47 -0.08
N ALA A 302 8.81 -8.21 -1.05
CA ALA A 302 8.41 -7.71 -2.35
C ALA A 302 7.56 -8.75 -3.09
N ALA A 303 6.56 -8.28 -3.84
CA ALA A 303 5.76 -9.13 -4.72
C ALA A 303 6.55 -9.54 -5.97
N ASP A 304 6.29 -10.72 -6.53
CA ASP A 304 6.83 -11.10 -7.84
C ASP A 304 5.97 -10.55 -8.98
N ILE A 305 6.48 -9.50 -9.64
CA ILE A 305 5.85 -8.84 -10.80
C ILE A 305 6.89 -8.81 -11.92
N GLY A 306 6.51 -9.22 -13.13
CA GLY A 306 7.38 -9.24 -14.30
C GLY A 306 6.93 -8.28 -15.40
N LEU A 307 7.84 -8.00 -16.32
CA LEU A 307 7.56 -7.33 -17.59
C LEU A 307 7.83 -8.32 -18.73
N ASP A 308 6.78 -8.72 -19.44
CA ASP A 308 6.87 -9.64 -20.57
C ASP A 308 6.75 -8.88 -21.89
N PHE A 309 7.61 -9.18 -22.86
CA PHE A 309 7.72 -8.45 -24.12
C PHE A 309 7.21 -9.25 -25.31
N ALA A 310 6.57 -8.55 -26.25
CA ALA A 310 6.28 -9.04 -27.59
C ALA A 310 6.77 -8.02 -28.63
N LEU A 311 7.44 -8.53 -29.67
CA LEU A 311 7.83 -7.75 -30.84
C LEU A 311 6.57 -7.36 -31.63
N ILE A 312 6.55 -6.11 -32.12
CA ILE A 312 5.53 -5.60 -33.06
C ILE A 312 6.12 -5.61 -34.47
#